data_AF-A0A535DPU8-F1
#
_entry.id   AF-A0A535DPU8-F1
#
_cell.length_a   1.000
_cell.length_b   1.000
_cell.length_c   1.000
_cell.angle_alpha   90.00
_cell.angle_beta   90.00
_cell.angle_gamma   90.00
#
_symmetry.space_group_name_H-M   'P 1'
#
loop_
_entity.id
_entity.type
_entity.pdbx_description
1 polymer ?
#
loop_
_entity_poly.entity_id
_entity_poly.type
_entity_poly.pdbx_seq_one_letter_code
_entity_poly.pdbx_strand_id
1 'polypeptide(L)' 'MPARSSDSAAEPTERLLAQLPEMRLAGVLHGASNYTFLATLAPFPPSGMRVVYKPARGESPLWDFQAGTLYK' A
#
# COMPACT_ATOMS: atom_id res chain seq x y z
N MET A 1 19.73 5.85 -9.83
CA MET A 1 18.74 6.54 -8.98
C MET A 1 17.54 6.88 -9.86
N PRO A 2 16.39 6.19 -9.78
CA PRO A 2 15.25 6.63 -10.58
C PRO A 2 14.75 7.96 -10.02
N ALA A 3 14.59 8.93 -10.93
CA ALA A 3 14.18 10.28 -10.61
C ALA A 3 12.77 10.29 -9.99
N ARG A 4 12.60 11.01 -8.88
CA ARG A 4 11.26 11.39 -8.41
C ARG A 4 10.68 12.34 -9.45
N SER A 5 9.76 11.85 -10.26
CA SER A 5 8.93 12.67 -11.14
C SER A 5 7.97 13.50 -10.27
N SER A 6 8.42 14.67 -9.86
CA SER A 6 7.56 15.77 -9.42
C SER A 6 6.86 16.39 -10.64
N ASP A 7 5.57 16.67 -10.49
CA ASP A 7 4.58 17.10 -11.51
C ASP A 7 4.02 16.00 -12.44
N SER A 8 3.39 14.99 -11.85
CA SER A 8 2.34 14.25 -12.55
C SER A 8 0.99 14.58 -11.92
N ALA A 9 -0.01 14.91 -12.74
CA ALA A 9 -1.40 14.91 -12.29
C ALA A 9 -1.64 13.63 -11.48
N ALA A 10 -2.01 13.77 -10.20
CA ALA A 10 -2.03 12.69 -9.19
C ALA A 10 -2.41 11.36 -9.83
N GLU A 11 -1.56 10.34 -9.75
CA GLU A 11 -1.78 9.06 -10.43
C GLU A 11 -3.21 8.55 -10.19
N PRO A 12 -3.86 7.81 -11.11
CA PRO A 12 -5.23 7.32 -10.93
C PRO A 12 -5.49 6.70 -9.55
N THR A 13 -4.47 6.03 -9.00
CA THR A 13 -4.45 5.47 -7.65
C THR A 13 -4.54 6.54 -6.55
N GLU A 14 -3.78 7.64 -6.65
CA GLU A 14 -3.81 8.73 -5.67
C GLU A 14 -5.17 9.43 -5.66
N ARG A 15 -5.74 9.69 -6.86
CA ARG A 15 -7.09 10.26 -6.98
C ARG A 15 -8.16 9.34 -6.41
N LEU A 16 -7.99 8.03 -6.56
CA LEU A 16 -8.89 7.06 -5.96
C LEU A 16 -8.75 7.07 -4.44
N LEU A 17 -7.53 7.02 -3.90
CA LEU A 17 -7.28 7.05 -2.46
C LEU A 17 -7.79 8.32 -1.78
N ALA A 18 -7.71 9.48 -2.46
CA ALA A 18 -8.26 10.74 -1.97
C ALA A 18 -9.78 10.72 -1.76
N GLN A 19 -10.49 9.81 -2.44
CA GLN A 19 -11.94 9.61 -2.27
C GLN A 19 -12.30 8.65 -1.13
N LEU A 20 -11.30 8.13 -0.40
CA LEU A 20 -11.49 7.16 0.68
C LEU A 20 -12.33 5.95 0.22
N PRO A 21 -11.84 5.19 -0.77
CA PRO A 21 -12.57 4.09 -1.37
C PRO A 21 -12.76 2.95 -0.36
N GLU A 22 -13.75 2.10 -0.60
CA GLU A 22 -13.87 0.87 0.17
C GLU A 22 -12.69 -0.05 -0.14
N MET A 23 -11.97 -0.48 0.89
CA MET A 23 -10.87 -1.44 0.77
C MET A 23 -11.29 -2.79 1.32
N ARG A 24 -11.12 -3.85 0.52
CA ARG A 24 -11.36 -5.24 0.95
C ARG A 24 -10.07 -6.04 0.91
N LEU A 25 -9.74 -6.71 2.01
CA LEU A 25 -8.59 -7.63 2.05
C LEU A 25 -8.94 -8.91 1.28
N ALA A 26 -8.06 -9.30 0.37
CA ALA A 26 -8.17 -10.54 -0.40
C ALA A 26 -7.34 -11.68 0.20
N GLY A 27 -6.26 -11.37 0.93
CA GLY A 27 -5.43 -12.38 1.58
C GLY A 27 -4.08 -11.86 2.05
N VAL A 28 -3.26 -12.75 2.60
CA VAL A 28 -1.90 -12.46 3.07
C VAL A 28 -0.90 -12.80 1.96
N LEU A 29 0.08 -11.93 1.72
CA LEU A 29 1.24 -12.21 0.88
C LEU A 29 2.36 -12.77 1.76
N HIS A 30 2.67 -14.04 1.58
CA HIS A 30 3.74 -14.74 2.30
C HIS A 30 5.13 -14.33 1.76
N GLY A 31 6.17 -14.42 2.60
CA GLY A 31 7.56 -14.14 2.21
C GLY A 31 8.02 -12.68 2.40
N ALA A 32 7.18 -11.82 2.96
CA ALA A 32 7.58 -10.48 3.39
C ALA A 32 8.05 -10.49 4.86
N SER A 33 8.98 -9.60 5.21
CA SER A 33 9.47 -9.41 6.59
C SER A 33 8.44 -8.79 7.54
N ASN A 34 7.37 -8.20 6.99
CA ASN A 34 6.25 -7.62 7.71
C ASN A 34 4.94 -8.19 7.20
N TYR A 35 3.88 -8.08 8.00
CA TYR A 35 2.53 -8.38 7.54
C TYR A 35 2.19 -7.59 6.28
N THR A 36 1.91 -8.32 5.21
CA THR A 36 1.62 -7.75 3.89
C THR A 36 0.36 -8.41 3.36
N PHE A 37 -0.61 -7.62 2.93
CA PHE A 37 -1.89 -8.10 2.45
C PHE A 37 -2.12 -7.70 1.00
N LEU A 38 -2.72 -8.60 0.25
CA LEU A 38 -3.36 -8.25 -1.01
C LEU A 38 -4.75 -7.69 -0.69
N ALA A 39 -5.08 -6.54 -1.29
CA ALA A 39 -6.38 -5.93 -1.15
C ALA A 39 -6.92 -5.42 -2.50
N THR A 40 -8.20 -5.09 -2.52
CA THR A 40 -8.86 -4.41 -3.64
C THR A 40 -9.49 -3.11 -3.18
N LEU A 41 -9.41 -2.07 -4.02
CA LEU A 41 -10.10 -0.81 -3.84
C LEU A 41 -11.34 -0.75 -4.74
N ALA A 42 -12.48 -0.37 -4.17
CA ALA A 42 -13.75 -0.17 -4.87
C ALA A 42 -14.28 1.26 -4.67
N PRO A 43 -14.98 1.83 -5.67
CA PRO A 43 -15.29 1.24 -6.97
C PRO A 43 -14.17 1.44 -8.00
N PHE A 44 -13.79 0.36 -8.71
CA PHE A 44 -12.95 0.47 -9.92
C PHE A 44 -13.33 -0.62 -10.94
N PRO A 45 -14.21 -0.32 -11.91
CA PRO A 45 -14.65 -1.33 -12.88
C PRO A 45 -13.50 -1.86 -13.74
N PRO A 46 -13.54 -3.13 -14.18
CA PRO A 46 -14.59 -4.13 -13.95
C PRO A 46 -14.41 -4.99 -12.68
N SER A 47 -13.28 -4.93 -11.97
CA SER A 47 -12.93 -5.91 -10.91
C SER A 47 -12.27 -5.34 -9.64
N GLY A 48 -12.22 -4.01 -9.49
CA GLY A 48 -11.50 -3.33 -8.42
C GLY A 48 -10.02 -3.13 -8.73
N MET A 49 -9.38 -2.13 -8.12
CA MET A 49 -7.94 -1.91 -8.26
C MET A 49 -7.21 -2.76 -7.21
N ARG A 50 -6.29 -3.64 -7.64
CA ARG A 50 -5.47 -4.44 -6.72
C ARG A 50 -4.36 -3.61 -6.11
N VAL A 51 -4.21 -3.69 -4.79
CA VAL A 51 -3.20 -2.96 -4.03
C VAL A 51 -2.51 -3.86 -3.00
N VAL A 52 -1.30 -3.46 -2.60
CA VAL A 52 -0.57 -4.08 -1.48
C VAL A 52 -0.75 -3.20 -0.25
N TYR A 53 -1.32 -3.76 0.81
CA TYR A 53 -1.51 -3.07 2.08
C TYR A 53 -0.50 -3.58 3.12
N LYS A 54 0.24 -2.66 3.73
CA LYS A 54 1.14 -2.92 4.86
C LYS A 54 0.68 -2.11 6.07
N PRO A 55 0.13 -2.74 7.12
CA PRO A 55 -0.30 -2.02 8.31
C PRO A 55 0.90 -1.53 9.13
N ALA A 56 0.77 -0.36 9.74
CA ALA A 56 1.77 0.17 10.66
C ALA A 56 1.95 -0.72 11.91
N ARG A 57 0.91 -1.43 12.37
CA ARG A 57 0.95 -2.31 13.55
C ARG A 57 1.53 -3.73 13.29
N GLY A 58 2.24 -3.93 12.19
CA GLY A 58 2.84 -5.22 11.81
C GLY A 58 4.33 -5.16 11.48
N GLU A 59 5.01 -4.09 11.91
CA GLU A 59 6.44 -3.93 11.71
C GLU A 59 7.23 -4.86 12.64
N SER A 60 8.12 -5.65 12.04
CA SER A 60 9.30 -6.21 12.67
C SER A 60 10.49 -5.36 12.24
N PRO A 61 10.96 -4.41 13.07
CA PRO A 61 12.09 -3.57 12.73
C PRO A 61 13.29 -4.45 12.39
N LEU A 62 13.97 -4.16 11.27
CA LEU A 62 15.29 -4.73 11.04
C LEU A 62 16.22 -4.19 12.14
N TRP A 63 17.21 -5.00 12.54
CA TRP A 63 18.08 -4.72 13.69
C TRP A 63 18.85 -3.38 13.59
N ASP A 64 18.92 -2.80 12.39
CA ASP A 64 19.54 -1.54 12.03
C ASP A 64 18.55 -0.35 11.92
N PHE A 65 17.24 -0.56 12.16
CA PHE A 65 16.21 0.49 12.04
C PHE A 65 15.45 0.74 13.34
N GLN A 66 15.18 2.01 13.63
CA GLN A 66 14.33 2.41 14.75
C GLN A 66 12.89 1.94 14.51
N ALA A 67 12.24 1.39 15.54
CA ALA A 67 10.84 0.98 15.45
C ALA A 67 9.91 2.12 15.00
N GLY A 68 8.90 1.81 14.17
CA GLY A 68 7.93 2.79 13.67
C GLY A 68 8.36 3.56 12.42
N THR A 69 9.42 3.11 11.72
CA THR A 69 10.00 3.82 10.57
C THR A 69 9.89 3.08 9.24
N LEU A 70 9.47 1.81 9.22
CA LEU A 70 9.49 0.98 8.01
C LEU A 70 8.22 1.11 7.14
N TYR A 71 7.13 1.66 7.67
CA TYR A 71 5.86 1.88 6.97
C TYR A 71 5.77 3.24 6.27
N LYS A 72 6.69 4.18 6.56
CA LYS A 72 6.72 5.53 6.00
C LYS A 72 7.27 5.51 4.57
#